data_AF-I4G0S0-F1
#
_entry.id   AF-I4G0S0-F1
#
_cell.length_a   1.000
_cell.length_b   1.000
_cell.length_c   1.000
_cell.angle_alpha   90.00
_cell.angle_beta   90.00
_cell.angle_gamma   90.00
#
_symmetry.space_group_name_H-M   'P 1'
#
loop_
_entity.id
_entity.type
_entity.pdbx_description
1 polymer ?
#
loop_
_entity_poly.entity_id
_entity_poly.type
_entity_poly.pdbx_seq_one_letter_code
_entity_poly.pdbx_strand_id
1 'polypeptide(L)' 'MKQEGIEHIFLVPGSSIDPFVEHCPNNMTAVVAAYEGGAAFMADGYARARQGFGVCIGLGGPGVTNMVTAIADALTNN' A
#
# COMPACT_ATOMS: atom_id res chain seq x y z
N MET A 1 0.98 11.00 -7.19
CA MET A 1 1.33 9.60 -7.48
C MET A 1 2.14 9.46 -8.77
N LYS A 2 1.61 9.82 -9.95
CA LYS A 2 2.37 9.78 -11.22
C LYS A 2 3.65 10.63 -11.24
N GLN A 3 3.61 11.84 -10.70
CA GLN A 3 4.79 12.72 -10.66
C GLN A 3 5.86 12.27 -9.66
N GLU A 4 5.50 11.43 -8.70
CA GLU A 4 6.39 10.88 -7.65
C GLU A 4 6.98 9.52 -8.04
N GLY A 5 6.74 9.04 -9.27
CA GLY A 5 7.26 7.76 -9.75
C GLY A 5 6.61 6.52 -9.10
N ILE A 6 5.42 6.66 -8.52
CA ILE A 6 4.72 5.53 -7.89
C ILE A 6 4.12 4.62 -8.97
N GLU A 7 4.65 3.42 -9.08
CA GLU A 7 4.22 2.39 -10.03
C GLU A 7 3.35 1.30 -9.40
N HIS A 8 3.48 1.06 -8.09
CA HIS A 8 2.79 -0.04 -7.40
C HIS A 8 2.11 0.47 -6.14
N ILE A 9 0.86 0.04 -5.95
CA ILE A 9 0.08 0.29 -4.74
C ILE A 9 -0.36 -1.04 -4.14
N PHE A 10 -0.24 -1.18 -2.82
CA PHE A 10 -0.60 -2.39 -2.09
C PHE A 10 -1.86 -2.13 -1.25
N LEU A 11 -2.90 -2.92 -1.43
CA LEU A 11 -4.20 -2.64 -0.81
C LEU A 11 -5.01 -3.90 -0.56
N VAL A 12 -5.97 -3.79 0.35
CA VAL A 12 -7.03 -4.79 0.51
C VAL A 12 -8.29 -4.24 -0.18
N PRO A 13 -9.00 -5.05 -0.99
CA PRO A 13 -10.18 -4.57 -1.70
C PRO A 13 -11.32 -4.40 -0.71
N GLY A 14 -12.21 -3.46 -1.00
CA GLY A 14 -13.31 -3.12 -0.12
C GLY A 14 -14.08 -1.93 -0.66
N SER A 15 -15.36 -1.84 -0.30
CA SER A 15 -16.32 -0.89 -0.88
C SER A 15 -15.85 0.57 -1.00
N SER A 16 -14.94 1.03 -0.13
CA SER A 16 -14.38 2.39 -0.19
C SER A 16 -13.14 2.54 -1.08
N ILE A 17 -12.41 1.44 -1.36
CA ILE A 17 -11.21 1.41 -2.19
C ILE A 17 -11.51 0.93 -3.61
N ASP A 18 -12.55 0.13 -3.83
CA ASP A 18 -12.89 -0.42 -5.14
C ASP A 18 -13.01 0.67 -6.24
N PRO A 19 -13.65 1.84 -6.00
CA PRO A 19 -13.68 2.91 -6.99
C PRO A 19 -12.28 3.48 -7.32
N PHE A 20 -11.34 3.44 -6.37
CA PHE A 20 -9.97 3.91 -6.58
C PHE A 20 -9.18 2.93 -7.47
N VAL A 21 -9.38 1.62 -7.28
CA VAL A 21 -8.75 0.58 -8.08
C VAL A 21 -9.28 0.62 -9.52
N GLU A 22 -10.59 0.80 -9.69
CA GLU A 22 -11.22 0.88 -11.02
C GLU A 22 -10.75 2.09 -11.84
N HIS A 23 -10.41 3.20 -11.18
CA HIS A 23 -9.91 4.42 -11.83
C HIS A 23 -8.38 4.53 -11.80
N CYS A 24 -7.69 3.43 -11.44
CA CYS A 24 -6.24 3.40 -11.36
C CYS A 24 -5.65 3.58 -12.78
N PRO A 25 -4.76 4.56 -13.02
CA PRO A 25 -4.18 4.78 -14.33
C PRO A 25 -3.34 3.57 -14.80
N ASN A 26 -3.36 3.29 -16.10
CA ASN A 26 -2.73 2.11 -16.74
C ASN A 26 -1.23 1.88 -16.45
N ASN A 27 -0.52 2.86 -15.91
CA ASN A 27 0.90 2.77 -15.55
C ASN A 27 1.11 2.56 -14.04
N MET A 28 0.05 2.24 -13.30
CA MET A 28 0.09 1.93 -11.88
C MET A 28 -0.60 0.59 -11.64
N THR A 29 0.11 -0.32 -10.98
CA THR A 29 -0.34 -1.67 -10.69
C THR A 29 -0.91 -1.74 -9.27
N ALA A 30 -2.18 -2.13 -9.15
CA ALA A 30 -2.79 -2.43 -7.87
C ALA A 30 -2.49 -3.88 -7.46
N VAL A 31 -1.77 -4.04 -6.37
CA VAL A 31 -1.45 -5.33 -5.76
C VAL A 31 -2.43 -5.58 -4.61
N VAL A 32 -3.25 -6.61 -4.77
CA VAL A 32 -4.28 -6.98 -3.81
C VAL A 32 -3.69 -7.90 -2.74
N ALA A 33 -3.81 -7.50 -1.49
CA ALA A 33 -3.42 -8.25 -0.30
C ALA A 33 -4.62 -8.91 0.35
N ALA A 34 -4.39 -10.00 1.07
CA ALA A 34 -5.43 -10.65 1.88
C ALA A 34 -5.71 -9.93 3.21
N TYR A 35 -4.77 -9.12 3.71
CA TYR A 35 -4.85 -8.44 4.99
C TYR A 35 -4.08 -7.11 4.96
N GLU A 36 -4.57 -6.10 5.68
CA GLU A 36 -4.03 -4.73 5.62
C GLU A 36 -2.58 -4.66 6.13
N GLY A 37 -2.27 -5.38 7.21
CA GLY A 37 -0.90 -5.47 7.71
C GLY A 37 0.05 -6.07 6.67
N GLY A 38 -0.42 -7.04 5.88
CA GLY A 38 0.35 -7.62 4.78
C GLY A 38 0.58 -6.62 3.64
N ALA A 39 -0.43 -5.80 3.31
CA ALA A 39 -0.28 -4.72 2.32
C ALA A 39 0.80 -3.71 2.74
N ALA A 40 0.84 -3.35 4.03
CA ALA A 40 1.83 -2.43 4.56
C ALA A 40 3.26 -3.02 4.54
N PHE A 41 3.43 -4.30 4.92
CA PHE A 41 4.74 -4.97 4.81
C PHE A 41 5.21 -5.12 3.37
N MET A 42 4.31 -5.39 2.43
CA MET A 42 4.67 -5.44 1.01
C MET A 42 5.12 -4.08 0.48
N ALA A 43 4.46 -3.00 0.90
CA ALA A 43 4.87 -1.64 0.52
C ALA A 43 6.26 -1.30 1.06
N ASP A 44 6.55 -1.62 2.32
CA ASP A 44 7.86 -1.42 2.92
C ASP A 44 8.95 -2.25 2.22
N GLY A 45 8.71 -3.55 2.02
CA GLY A 45 9.65 -4.42 1.30
C GLY A 45 9.91 -3.96 -0.15
N TYR A 46 8.87 -3.51 -0.85
CA TYR A 46 8.98 -2.95 -2.20
C TYR A 46 9.80 -1.66 -2.22
N ALA A 47 9.57 -0.76 -1.27
CA ALA A 47 10.33 0.49 -1.14
C ALA A 47 11.83 0.21 -0.99
N ARG A 48 12.18 -0.76 -0.13
CA ARG A 48 13.57 -1.17 0.11
C ARG A 48 14.20 -1.84 -1.10
N ALA A 49 13.50 -2.79 -1.73
CA ALA A 49 14.04 -3.55 -2.86
C ALA A 49 14.24 -2.70 -4.11
N ARG A 50 13.35 -1.72 -4.34
CA ARG A 50 13.39 -0.86 -5.53
C ARG A 50 14.14 0.47 -5.30
N GLN A 51 14.52 0.79 -4.06
CA GLN A 51 15.03 2.11 -3.66
C GLN A 51 14.09 3.25 -4.11
N GLY A 52 12.79 3.09 -3.84
CA GLY A 52 11.75 4.04 -4.25
C GLY A 52 10.57 4.06 -3.30
N PHE A 53 9.49 4.74 -3.67
CA PHE A 53 8.30 4.81 -2.82
C PHE A 53 7.44 3.54 -2.93
N GLY A 54 7.18 2.92 -1.78
CA GLY A 54 6.13 1.91 -1.61
C GLY A 54 4.89 2.55 -1.02
N VAL A 55 3.73 2.29 -1.61
CA VAL A 55 2.45 2.89 -1.18
C VAL A 55 1.50 1.78 -0.76
N CYS A 56 0.97 1.87 0.47
CA CYS A 56 -0.14 1.04 0.91
C CYS A 56 -1.41 1.88 1.12
N ILE A 57 -2.59 1.27 0.93
CA ILE A 57 -3.89 1.90 1.15
C ILE A 57 -4.68 1.09 2.17
N GLY A 58 -5.05 1.71 3.28
CA GLY A 58 -5.86 1.12 4.34
C GLY A 58 -7.31 1.56 4.27
N LEU A 59 -8.22 0.63 4.57
CA LEU A 59 -9.63 0.93 4.83
C LEU A 59 -9.77 1.54 6.24
N GLY A 60 -10.62 2.56 6.38
CA GLY A 60 -10.75 3.34 7.61
C GLY A 60 -11.01 2.48 8.87
N GLY A 61 -10.66 3.01 10.05
CA GLY A 61 -10.90 2.38 11.35
C GLY A 61 -10.05 1.12 11.58
N PRO A 62 -10.63 -0.10 11.55
CA PRO A 62 -9.91 -1.36 11.80
C PRO A 62 -8.76 -1.63 10.82
N GLY A 63 -8.90 -1.27 9.55
CA GLY A 63 -7.87 -1.53 8.54
C GLY A 63 -6.58 -0.74 8.81
N VAL A 64 -6.69 0.51 9.27
CA VAL A 64 -5.53 1.33 9.67
C VAL A 64 -4.85 0.76 10.92
N THR A 65 -5.63 0.31 11.92
CA THR A 65 -5.04 -0.30 13.13
C THR A 65 -4.28 -1.60 12.82
N ASN A 66 -4.76 -2.38 11.85
CA ASN A 66 -4.10 -3.60 11.37
C ASN A 66 -2.73 -3.34 10.71
N MET A 67 -2.51 -2.11 10.21
CA MET A 67 -1.25 -1.68 9.60
C MET A 67 -0.23 -1.12 10.61
N VAL A 68 -0.65 -0.76 11.82
CA VAL A 68 0.20 -0.04 12.78
C VAL A 68 1.51 -0.77 13.06
N THR A 69 1.47 -2.11 13.20
CA THR A 69 2.69 -2.91 13.40
C THR A 69 3.66 -2.79 12.24
N ALA A 70 3.18 -2.88 11.00
CA ALA A 70 4.00 -2.77 9.80
C ALA A 70 4.56 -1.35 9.62
N ILE A 71 3.76 -0.32 9.94
CA ILE A 71 4.21 1.08 9.90
C ILE A 71 5.29 1.32 10.95
N ALA A 72 5.12 0.81 12.17
CA ALA A 72 6.12 0.91 13.23
C ALA A 72 7.43 0.22 12.83
N ASP A 73 7.34 -0.97 12.23
CA ASP A 73 8.52 -1.67 11.71
C ASP A 73 9.21 -0.86 10.60
N ALA A 74 8.47 -0.35 9.62
CA ALA A 74 9.01 0.49 8.55
C ALA A 74 9.72 1.75 9.08
N LEU A 75 9.18 2.39 10.14
CA LEU A 75 9.80 3.56 10.78
C LEU A 75 11.12 3.22 11.49
N THR A 76 11.25 2.01 12.02
CA THR A 76 12.42 1.60 12.80
C THR A 76 13.58 1.13 11.92
N ASN A 77 13.28 0.78 10.66
CA ASN A 77 14.20 0.13 9.74
C ASN A 77 14.73 1.05 8.61
N ASN A 78 14.82 2.36 8.88
CA ASN A 78 15.41 3.36 7.97
C ASN A 78 16.95 3.39 8.07
#